data_AF-A0AAJ1II30-F1
#
_entry.id   AF-A0AAJ1II30-F1
#
_cell.length_a   1.000
_cell.length_b   1.000
_cell.length_c   1.000
_cell.angle_alpha   90.00
_cell.angle_beta   90.00
_cell.angle_gamma   90.00
#
_symmetry.space_group_name_H-M   'P 1'
#
loop_
_entity.id
_entity.type
_entity.pdbx_description
1 polymer ?
#
loop_
_entity_poly.entity_id
_entity_poly.type
_entity_poly.pdbx_seq_one_letter_code
_entity_poly.pdbx_strand_id
1 'polypeptide(L)'
;MTGKEKVLAVLNKEKIDSIPWLPFAGVHAGKLKGYTAREVSTDAEKLIKSLREVNKLYKPDGQPVMFDLQIEAEILGCDLVWSEDAPPTVASHPLSESTDIPDTIPAATDGRIPLSIEAMKAMKAEFGDTTALYGLITGPFTLSSHLRGTNIFMDMIMNPDYVKDLLSYCVKVAKAVSGYYIEAGMDVIAVVDPLISQISPDHFEEFMAVPFAEVFDFIRSSGAKSSFFVCGNATANIAPMCKTNPDSISVDENVDLAAAKKVTDEHNIVIGGNIPLTSVMLFGTQQDNMKNTVDLIDSVDNTDLLIIAPGCDMPYDIPVENTIGVQQAVHQTEQIREMVKNYEGSEIEFEGELPDYANLEKPFIEVFTLDSITCAACTYMKASAVDIKEHFGDKVDMVEYKYTEPQNIARCKVMEVKQLPSIYINGKLKYSSIIPNRSEFIAEVEKCL
;
A
#
# COMPACT_ATOMS: atom_id res chain seq x y z
N MET A 1 1.27 23.36 -18.40
CA MET A 1 2.10 22.18 -18.10
C MET A 1 1.29 20.93 -18.39
N THR A 2 1.87 19.94 -19.04
CA THR A 2 1.29 18.58 -19.11
C THR A 2 1.28 17.94 -17.72
N GLY A 3 0.55 16.83 -17.55
CA GLY A 3 0.53 16.12 -16.27
C GLY A 3 1.91 15.61 -15.87
N LYS A 4 2.67 15.08 -16.84
CA LYS A 4 4.06 14.70 -16.67
C LYS A 4 4.94 15.84 -16.16
N GLU A 5 4.86 17.01 -16.80
CA GLU A 5 5.64 18.18 -16.39
C GLU A 5 5.31 18.59 -14.95
N LYS A 6 4.04 18.50 -14.52
CA LYS A 6 3.65 18.79 -13.13
C LYS A 6 4.26 17.80 -12.15
N VAL A 7 4.13 16.49 -12.40
CA VAL A 7 4.68 15.46 -11.52
C VAL A 7 6.19 15.62 -11.39
N LEU A 8 6.91 15.78 -12.51
CA LEU A 8 8.36 15.94 -12.49
C LEU A 8 8.79 17.25 -11.82
N ALA A 9 8.06 18.36 -12.01
CA ALA A 9 8.32 19.63 -11.31
C ALA A 9 8.19 19.46 -9.79
N VAL A 10 7.11 18.83 -9.31
CA VAL A 10 6.93 18.55 -7.87
C VAL A 10 8.05 17.68 -7.33
N LEU A 11 8.41 16.61 -8.03
CA LEU A 11 9.52 15.72 -7.63
C LEU A 11 10.90 16.42 -7.70
N ASN A 12 11.04 17.45 -8.54
CA ASN A 12 12.21 18.33 -8.59
C ASN A 12 12.16 19.47 -7.56
N LYS A 13 11.11 19.52 -6.71
CA LYS A 13 10.90 20.57 -5.70
C LYS A 13 10.73 21.96 -6.30
N GLU A 14 10.22 21.99 -7.53
CA GLU A 14 9.85 23.22 -8.23
C GLU A 14 8.44 23.63 -7.83
N LYS A 15 8.18 24.93 -7.82
CA LYS A 15 6.85 25.46 -7.51
C LYS A 15 5.87 25.12 -8.63
N ILE A 16 4.69 24.64 -8.25
CA ILE A 16 3.60 24.30 -9.16
C ILE A 16 2.33 25.10 -8.86
N ASP A 17 1.54 25.37 -9.89
CA ASP A 17 0.27 26.10 -9.75
C ASP A 17 -0.93 25.17 -9.55
N SER A 18 -0.74 23.85 -9.65
CA SER A 18 -1.81 22.85 -9.51
C SER A 18 -1.27 21.51 -9.03
N ILE A 19 -1.94 20.91 -8.05
CA ILE A 19 -1.55 19.64 -7.42
C ILE A 19 -1.69 18.48 -8.43
N PRO A 20 -0.70 17.57 -8.56
CA PRO A 20 -0.81 16.41 -9.44
C PRO A 20 -1.76 15.34 -8.88
N TRP A 21 -2.46 14.66 -9.78
CA TRP A 21 -3.30 13.49 -9.51
C TRP A 21 -2.64 12.20 -10.00
N LEU A 22 -2.50 11.22 -9.12
CA LEU A 22 -1.97 9.90 -9.42
C LEU A 22 -2.94 8.80 -8.94
N PRO A 23 -3.77 8.23 -9.83
CA PRO A 23 -4.59 7.07 -9.51
C PRO A 23 -3.72 5.80 -9.47
N PHE A 24 -3.66 5.14 -8.32
CA PHE A 24 -3.16 3.77 -8.20
C PHE A 24 -4.24 2.78 -8.64
N ALA A 25 -4.59 2.80 -9.93
CA ALA A 25 -5.73 2.05 -10.46
C ALA A 25 -5.51 0.52 -10.55
N GLY A 26 -4.29 0.02 -10.35
CA GLY A 26 -3.86 -1.39 -10.48
C GLY A 26 -4.85 -2.34 -11.13
N VAL A 27 -5.41 -3.26 -10.35
CA VAL A 27 -6.37 -4.26 -10.86
C VAL A 27 -7.74 -3.65 -11.22
N HIS A 28 -8.12 -2.54 -10.59
CA HIS A 28 -9.34 -1.80 -10.93
C HIS A 28 -9.36 -1.33 -12.39
N ALA A 29 -8.21 -1.13 -13.03
CA ALA A 29 -8.14 -0.85 -14.47
C ALA A 29 -8.91 -1.90 -15.30
N GLY A 30 -8.87 -3.18 -14.90
CA GLY A 30 -9.58 -4.27 -15.58
C GLY A 30 -11.09 -4.08 -15.60
N LYS A 31 -11.69 -3.61 -14.50
CA LYS A 31 -13.12 -3.33 -14.38
C LYS A 31 -13.62 -2.38 -15.47
N LEU A 32 -12.81 -1.40 -15.87
CA LEU A 32 -13.16 -0.42 -16.91
C LEU A 32 -13.38 -1.06 -18.29
N LYS A 33 -12.81 -2.25 -18.53
CA LYS A 33 -12.95 -3.02 -19.76
C LYS A 33 -13.72 -4.34 -19.57
N GLY A 34 -14.14 -4.66 -18.35
CA GLY A 34 -14.77 -5.93 -18.02
C GLY A 34 -13.79 -7.11 -17.96
N TYR A 35 -12.51 -6.87 -17.66
CA TYR A 35 -11.51 -7.90 -17.41
C TYR A 35 -11.32 -8.08 -15.91
N THR A 36 -11.10 -9.32 -15.48
CA THR A 36 -10.75 -9.69 -14.11
C THR A 36 -9.37 -9.17 -13.70
N ALA A 37 -9.10 -9.12 -12.39
CA ALA A 37 -7.78 -8.81 -11.85
C ALA A 37 -6.71 -9.77 -12.38
N ARG A 38 -7.01 -11.08 -12.41
CA ARG A 38 -6.10 -12.09 -12.95
C ARG A 38 -5.75 -11.86 -14.41
N GLU A 39 -6.75 -11.54 -15.24
CA GLU A 39 -6.54 -11.28 -16.66
C GLU A 39 -5.61 -10.08 -16.89
N VAL A 40 -5.79 -8.97 -16.16
CA VAL A 40 -4.90 -7.81 -16.31
C VAL A 40 -3.49 -8.08 -15.75
N SER A 41 -3.35 -8.96 -14.77
CA SER A 41 -2.04 -9.36 -14.22
C SER A 41 -1.29 -10.40 -15.05
N THR A 42 -1.94 -11.02 -16.05
CA THR A 42 -1.37 -12.15 -16.82
C THR A 42 -1.48 -12.04 -18.35
N ASP A 43 -2.17 -11.01 -18.87
CA ASP A 43 -2.30 -10.74 -20.30
C ASP A 43 -1.96 -9.27 -20.62
N ALA A 44 -0.84 -9.06 -21.34
CA ALA A 44 -0.32 -7.74 -21.68
C ALA A 44 -1.33 -6.90 -22.49
N GLU A 45 -2.06 -7.52 -23.43
CA GLU A 45 -2.99 -6.80 -24.29
C GLU A 45 -4.19 -6.30 -23.48
N LYS A 46 -4.69 -7.12 -22.54
CA LYS A 46 -5.77 -6.72 -21.63
C LYS A 46 -5.33 -5.63 -20.67
N LEU A 47 -4.12 -5.71 -20.14
CA LEU A 47 -3.53 -4.66 -19.30
C LEU A 47 -3.45 -3.33 -20.07
N ILE A 48 -2.84 -3.34 -21.26
CA ILE A 48 -2.68 -2.14 -22.09
C ILE A 48 -4.03 -1.49 -22.42
N LYS A 49 -5.04 -2.30 -22.83
CA LYS A 49 -6.40 -1.79 -23.10
C LYS A 49 -7.03 -1.14 -21.87
N SER A 50 -6.79 -1.71 -20.69
CA SER A 50 -7.30 -1.22 -19.41
C SER A 50 -6.63 0.09 -19.00
N LEU A 51 -5.29 0.16 -19.10
CA LEU A 51 -4.51 1.36 -18.79
C LEU A 51 -4.82 2.55 -19.71
N ARG A 52 -5.12 2.31 -20.99
CA ARG A 52 -5.62 3.35 -21.90
C ARG A 52 -6.96 3.92 -21.44
N GLU A 53 -7.86 3.08 -20.92
CA GLU A 53 -9.15 3.53 -20.41
C GLU A 53 -9.00 4.30 -19.09
N VAL A 54 -8.07 3.89 -18.21
CA VAL A 54 -7.66 4.68 -17.04
C VAL A 54 -7.20 6.07 -17.47
N ASN A 55 -6.31 6.18 -18.46
CA ASN A 55 -5.79 7.46 -18.91
C ASN A 55 -6.93 8.36 -19.46
N LYS A 56 -7.82 7.76 -20.25
CA LYS A 56 -8.98 8.45 -20.85
C LYS A 56 -9.98 8.96 -19.81
N LEU A 57 -10.36 8.12 -18.84
CA LEU A 57 -11.42 8.44 -17.87
C LEU A 57 -10.90 9.25 -16.69
N TYR A 58 -9.77 8.85 -16.12
CA TYR A 58 -9.23 9.42 -14.88
C TYR A 58 -8.17 10.48 -15.10
N LYS A 59 -7.77 10.73 -16.36
CA LYS A 59 -6.86 11.81 -16.77
C LYS A 59 -5.69 12.01 -15.80
N PRO A 60 -4.92 10.95 -15.50
CA PRO A 60 -3.84 11.00 -14.54
C PRO A 60 -2.77 12.02 -14.95
N ASP A 61 -2.20 12.74 -13.98
CA ASP A 61 -0.94 13.46 -14.19
C ASP A 61 0.24 12.48 -14.10
N GLY A 62 0.13 11.44 -13.24
CA GLY A 62 1.02 10.28 -13.19
C GLY A 62 0.25 8.96 -13.18
N GLN A 63 0.80 7.90 -13.79
CA GLN A 63 0.11 6.62 -13.95
C GLN A 63 1.04 5.40 -13.75
N PRO A 64 0.78 4.58 -12.71
CA PRO A 64 1.27 3.21 -12.58
C PRO A 64 0.92 2.32 -13.77
N VAL A 65 1.88 1.53 -14.24
CA VAL A 65 1.64 0.59 -15.35
C VAL A 65 1.25 -0.80 -14.84
N MET A 66 2.00 -1.36 -13.90
CA MET A 66 1.72 -2.65 -13.28
C MET A 66 1.88 -2.51 -11.76
N PHE A 67 0.84 -2.84 -11.01
CA PHE A 67 0.87 -2.86 -9.54
C PHE A 67 0.68 -4.32 -9.07
N ASP A 68 1.80 -5.00 -8.82
CA ASP A 68 1.84 -6.40 -8.38
C ASP A 68 3.18 -6.62 -7.66
N LEU A 69 3.13 -6.95 -6.36
CA LEU A 69 4.30 -7.17 -5.51
C LEU A 69 4.80 -8.62 -5.53
N GLN A 70 4.22 -9.44 -6.42
CA GLN A 70 4.42 -10.87 -6.44
C GLN A 70 5.24 -11.29 -7.65
N ILE A 71 5.50 -10.40 -8.62
CA ILE A 71 6.28 -10.69 -9.83
C ILE A 71 7.68 -11.19 -9.48
N GLU A 72 8.43 -10.47 -8.62
CA GLU A 72 9.78 -10.89 -8.24
C GLU A 72 9.74 -12.15 -7.38
N ALA A 73 8.79 -12.24 -6.44
CA ALA A 73 8.64 -13.39 -5.54
C ALA A 73 8.34 -14.69 -6.31
N GLU A 74 7.45 -14.64 -7.31
CA GLU A 74 7.09 -15.78 -8.17
C GLU A 74 8.31 -16.33 -8.91
N ILE A 75 9.12 -15.44 -9.51
CA ILE A 75 10.35 -15.84 -10.23
C ILE A 75 11.36 -16.49 -9.28
N LEU A 76 11.40 -16.03 -8.03
CA LEU A 76 12.30 -16.54 -6.99
C LEU A 76 11.77 -17.78 -6.26
N GLY A 77 10.66 -18.37 -6.72
CA GLY A 77 10.18 -19.67 -6.28
C GLY A 77 9.06 -19.63 -5.24
N CYS A 78 8.40 -18.48 -5.03
CA CYS A 78 7.17 -18.42 -4.25
C CYS A 78 5.97 -18.87 -5.09
N ASP A 79 5.14 -19.76 -4.53
CA ASP A 79 3.84 -20.09 -5.10
C ASP A 79 2.85 -18.95 -4.86
N LEU A 80 1.95 -18.72 -5.82
CA LEU A 80 0.93 -17.68 -5.75
C LEU A 80 -0.49 -18.26 -5.65
N VAL A 81 -1.32 -17.62 -4.84
CA VAL A 81 -2.77 -17.78 -4.84
C VAL A 81 -3.39 -16.63 -5.63
N TRP A 82 -4.18 -16.97 -6.63
CA TRP A 82 -4.80 -16.01 -7.53
C TRP A 82 -6.24 -15.69 -7.12
N SER A 83 -6.63 -14.42 -7.25
CA SER A 83 -8.02 -13.98 -7.20
C SER A 83 -8.46 -13.42 -8.55
N GLU A 84 -9.77 -13.46 -8.80
CA GLU A 84 -10.37 -12.86 -10.01
C GLU A 84 -10.66 -11.36 -9.83
N ASP A 85 -10.63 -10.85 -8.60
CA ASP A 85 -10.99 -9.47 -8.22
C ASP A 85 -9.94 -8.77 -7.35
N ALA A 86 -8.76 -9.38 -7.16
CA ALA A 86 -7.67 -8.81 -6.38
C ALA A 86 -6.30 -9.24 -6.94
N PRO A 87 -5.21 -8.52 -6.62
CA PRO A 87 -3.85 -8.98 -6.91
C PRO A 87 -3.58 -10.37 -6.29
N PRO A 88 -2.67 -11.17 -6.85
CA PRO A 88 -2.30 -12.45 -6.27
C PRO A 88 -1.63 -12.29 -4.90
N THR A 89 -1.60 -13.36 -4.10
CA THR A 89 -0.90 -13.39 -2.81
C THR A 89 0.11 -14.53 -2.77
N VAL A 90 1.19 -14.36 -2.00
CA VAL A 90 2.22 -15.41 -1.82
C VAL A 90 1.68 -16.49 -0.87
N ALA A 91 1.85 -17.75 -1.27
CA ALA A 91 1.40 -18.93 -0.52
C ALA A 91 2.53 -19.86 -0.08
N SER A 92 3.74 -19.69 -0.59
CA SER A 92 4.91 -20.44 -0.12
C SER A 92 6.15 -19.56 0.00
N HIS A 93 7.10 -20.01 0.83
CA HIS A 93 8.29 -19.28 1.20
C HIS A 93 9.51 -20.21 1.00
N PRO A 94 10.28 -20.07 -0.10
CA PRO A 94 11.36 -21.00 -0.46
C PRO A 94 12.48 -21.06 0.58
N LEU A 95 12.64 -20.02 1.39
CA LEU A 95 13.62 -19.94 2.48
C LEU A 95 13.00 -20.15 3.87
N SER A 96 11.76 -20.66 3.98
CA SER A 96 11.12 -20.92 5.28
C SER A 96 11.97 -21.86 6.17
N GLU A 97 12.47 -22.94 5.58
CA GLU A 97 13.26 -23.99 6.25
C GLU A 97 14.74 -23.99 5.84
N SER A 98 15.19 -22.99 5.06
CA SER A 98 16.58 -22.87 4.60
C SER A 98 17.11 -21.45 4.79
N THR A 99 18.37 -21.34 5.19
CA THR A 99 19.11 -20.05 5.25
C THR A 99 20.03 -19.85 4.04
N ASP A 100 19.94 -20.72 3.03
CA ASP A 100 20.77 -20.62 1.83
C ASP A 100 20.21 -19.55 0.90
N ILE A 101 20.81 -18.36 0.95
CA ILE A 101 20.40 -17.23 0.11
C ILE A 101 20.76 -17.55 -1.35
N PRO A 102 19.80 -17.43 -2.29
CA PRO A 102 20.06 -17.68 -3.70
C PRO A 102 21.02 -16.65 -4.30
N ASP A 103 21.64 -17.00 -5.44
CA ASP A 103 22.50 -16.10 -6.22
C ASP A 103 21.83 -15.61 -7.52
N THR A 104 20.71 -16.23 -7.90
CA THR A 104 19.98 -15.93 -9.13
C THR A 104 19.31 -14.57 -9.04
N ILE A 105 19.49 -13.73 -10.05
CA ILE A 105 18.80 -12.44 -10.19
C ILE A 105 17.82 -12.56 -11.35
N PRO A 106 16.52 -12.20 -11.17
CA PRO A 106 15.53 -12.23 -12.25
C PRO A 106 16.02 -11.46 -13.48
N ALA A 107 16.03 -12.11 -14.64
CA ALA A 107 16.31 -11.45 -15.90
C ALA A 107 15.06 -10.75 -16.45
N ALA A 108 15.25 -9.78 -17.34
CA ALA A 108 14.14 -9.08 -18.02
C ALA A 108 13.21 -10.01 -18.84
N THR A 109 13.65 -11.24 -19.11
CA THR A 109 12.92 -12.28 -19.84
C THR A 109 12.15 -13.25 -18.97
N ASP A 110 12.31 -13.18 -17.64
CA ASP A 110 11.81 -14.19 -16.72
C ASP A 110 10.38 -13.88 -16.23
N GLY A 111 9.60 -14.93 -15.99
CA GLY A 111 8.25 -14.85 -15.45
C GLY A 111 7.37 -13.83 -16.14
N ARG A 112 6.76 -12.92 -15.36
CA ARG A 112 5.85 -11.87 -15.84
C ARG A 112 6.53 -10.53 -16.14
N ILE A 113 7.86 -10.41 -15.96
CA ILE A 113 8.59 -9.16 -16.28
C ILE A 113 8.42 -8.75 -17.76
N PRO A 114 8.48 -9.65 -18.76
CA PRO A 114 8.24 -9.30 -20.17
C PRO A 114 6.88 -8.63 -20.41
N LEU A 115 5.83 -9.12 -19.74
CA LEU A 115 4.48 -8.56 -19.83
C LEU A 115 4.46 -7.12 -19.30
N SER A 116 5.08 -6.87 -18.14
CA SER A 116 5.20 -5.52 -17.58
C SER A 116 5.96 -4.59 -18.52
N ILE A 117 7.09 -5.04 -19.08
CA ILE A 117 7.90 -4.26 -20.03
C ILE A 117 7.13 -3.95 -21.32
N GLU A 118 6.38 -4.92 -21.85
CA GLU A 118 5.53 -4.72 -23.04
C GLU A 118 4.50 -3.62 -22.79
N ALA A 119 3.77 -3.71 -21.67
CA ALA A 119 2.78 -2.71 -21.29
C ALA A 119 3.43 -1.34 -21.06
N MET A 120 4.57 -1.28 -20.39
CA MET A 120 5.32 -0.04 -20.14
C MET A 120 5.73 0.65 -21.45
N LYS A 121 6.27 -0.11 -22.42
CA LYS A 121 6.67 0.43 -23.72
C LYS A 121 5.47 0.94 -24.52
N ALA A 122 4.35 0.22 -24.50
CA ALA A 122 3.11 0.64 -25.16
C ALA A 122 2.57 1.95 -24.54
N MET A 123 2.48 2.02 -23.22
CA MET A 123 2.02 3.22 -22.52
C MET A 123 2.98 4.39 -22.72
N LYS A 124 4.30 4.13 -22.75
CA LYS A 124 5.32 5.16 -23.02
C LYS A 124 5.17 5.76 -24.40
N ALA A 125 4.96 4.93 -25.41
CA ALA A 125 4.79 5.37 -26.79
C ALA A 125 3.54 6.25 -26.99
N GLU A 126 2.48 6.03 -26.21
CA GLU A 126 1.20 6.73 -26.37
C GLU A 126 1.05 7.95 -25.45
N PHE A 127 1.51 7.86 -24.20
CA PHE A 127 1.23 8.85 -23.16
C PHE A 127 2.49 9.43 -22.50
N GLY A 128 3.68 8.97 -22.89
CA GLY A 128 4.95 9.34 -22.26
C GLY A 128 5.33 10.81 -22.32
N ASP A 129 4.70 11.60 -23.19
CA ASP A 129 4.90 13.05 -23.30
C ASP A 129 3.93 13.85 -22.42
N THR A 130 2.81 13.25 -22.02
CA THR A 130 1.72 13.95 -21.31
C THR A 130 1.49 13.47 -19.88
N THR A 131 1.81 12.21 -19.58
CA THR A 131 1.60 11.54 -18.29
C THR A 131 2.94 11.00 -17.77
N ALA A 132 3.28 11.24 -16.51
CA ALA A 132 4.45 10.62 -15.90
C ALA A 132 4.17 9.14 -15.63
N LEU A 133 4.95 8.22 -16.20
CA LEU A 133 4.69 6.79 -16.06
C LEU A 133 5.50 6.18 -14.92
N TYR A 134 4.84 5.37 -14.10
CA TYR A 134 5.42 4.74 -12.91
C TYR A 134 5.63 3.25 -13.15
N GLY A 135 6.86 2.79 -12.96
CA GLY A 135 7.16 1.38 -12.72
C GLY A 135 7.08 1.09 -11.23
N LEU A 136 6.63 -0.10 -10.85
CA LEU A 136 6.56 -0.49 -9.44
C LEU A 136 7.33 -1.79 -9.24
N ILE A 137 8.13 -1.82 -8.17
CA ILE A 137 8.87 -3.00 -7.75
C ILE A 137 8.57 -3.32 -6.29
N THR A 138 8.73 -4.59 -5.95
CA THR A 138 8.67 -5.02 -4.56
C THR A 138 9.89 -4.53 -3.81
N GLY A 139 9.67 -3.87 -2.67
CA GLY A 139 10.75 -3.38 -1.83
C GLY A 139 11.58 -4.50 -1.20
N PRO A 140 12.86 -4.23 -0.85
CA PRO A 140 13.77 -5.27 -0.37
C PRO A 140 13.30 -6.02 0.88
N PHE A 141 12.61 -5.34 1.80
CA PHE A 141 12.18 -5.97 3.05
C PHE A 141 10.95 -6.86 2.84
N THR A 142 9.95 -6.37 2.11
CA THR A 142 8.80 -7.20 1.74
C THR A 142 9.23 -8.40 0.88
N LEU A 143 10.15 -8.22 -0.07
CA LEU A 143 10.68 -9.34 -0.85
C LEU A 143 11.43 -10.35 0.05
N SER A 144 12.24 -9.89 1.00
CA SER A 144 12.91 -10.78 1.96
C SER A 144 11.92 -11.61 2.79
N SER A 145 10.80 -11.01 3.19
CA SER A 145 9.73 -11.73 3.88
C SER A 145 8.94 -12.65 2.96
N HIS A 146 8.76 -12.31 1.68
CA HIS A 146 8.19 -13.26 0.72
C HIS A 146 9.07 -14.51 0.58
N LEU A 147 10.39 -14.37 0.62
CA LEU A 147 11.28 -15.53 0.52
C LEU A 147 11.36 -16.32 1.84
N ARG A 148 11.49 -15.63 2.97
CA ARG A 148 11.77 -16.21 4.30
C ARG A 148 10.51 -16.55 5.11
N GLY A 149 9.37 -15.96 4.77
CA GLY A 149 8.16 -15.99 5.56
C GLY A 149 8.25 -15.14 6.83
N THR A 150 7.43 -15.47 7.83
CA THR A 150 7.36 -14.75 9.12
C THR A 150 8.62 -14.89 9.97
N ASN A 151 9.47 -15.88 9.68
CA ASN A 151 10.73 -16.10 10.40
C ASN A 151 11.68 -14.89 10.29
N ILE A 152 11.52 -14.05 9.27
CA ILE A 152 12.33 -12.85 9.08
C ILE A 152 12.34 -11.92 10.30
N PHE A 153 11.19 -11.76 10.98
CA PHE A 153 11.09 -10.88 12.15
C PHE A 153 11.85 -11.44 13.36
N MET A 154 11.84 -12.77 13.52
CA MET A 154 12.63 -13.43 14.56
C MET A 154 14.13 -13.40 14.22
N ASP A 155 14.46 -13.57 12.94
CA ASP A 155 15.83 -13.53 12.45
C ASP A 155 16.46 -12.14 12.60
N MET A 156 15.69 -11.05 12.58
CA MET A 156 16.22 -9.70 12.89
C MET A 156 16.85 -9.63 14.29
N ILE A 157 16.38 -10.45 15.24
CA ILE A 157 16.92 -10.50 16.60
C ILE A 157 17.96 -11.63 16.71
N MET A 158 17.63 -12.81 16.20
CA MET A 158 18.41 -14.03 16.44
C MET A 158 19.56 -14.22 15.46
N ASN A 159 19.39 -13.77 14.21
CA ASN A 159 20.30 -13.99 13.09
C ASN A 159 20.48 -12.70 12.26
N PRO A 160 20.89 -11.57 12.87
CA PRO A 160 20.89 -10.26 12.20
C PRO A 160 21.80 -10.19 10.97
N ASP A 161 22.91 -10.93 10.96
CA ASP A 161 23.82 -10.99 9.81
C ASP A 161 23.16 -11.68 8.61
N TYR A 162 22.40 -12.76 8.84
CA TYR A 162 21.62 -13.42 7.79
C TYR A 162 20.58 -12.48 7.18
N VAL A 163 19.87 -11.70 8.01
CA VAL A 163 18.90 -10.71 7.52
C VAL A 163 19.58 -9.65 6.66
N LYS A 164 20.75 -9.16 7.08
CA LYS A 164 21.54 -8.19 6.29
C LYS A 164 21.98 -8.77 4.95
N ASP A 165 22.44 -10.02 4.93
CA ASP A 165 22.82 -10.71 3.69
C ASP A 165 21.61 -10.92 2.76
N LEU A 166 20.45 -11.31 3.32
CA LEU A 166 19.22 -11.52 2.55
C LEU A 166 18.67 -10.19 1.99
N LEU A 167 18.71 -9.11 2.77
CA LEU A 167 18.36 -7.77 2.31
C LEU A 167 19.31 -7.31 1.20
N SER A 168 20.62 -7.54 1.33
CA SER A 168 21.62 -7.23 0.30
C SER A 168 21.32 -7.97 -1.01
N TYR A 169 20.91 -9.23 -0.94
CA TYR A 169 20.43 -9.97 -2.10
C TYR A 169 19.16 -9.34 -2.71
N CYS A 170 18.14 -9.03 -1.89
CA CYS A 170 16.90 -8.42 -2.37
C CYS A 170 17.13 -7.02 -2.97
N VAL A 171 18.11 -6.26 -2.49
CA VAL A 171 18.55 -4.99 -3.09
C VAL A 171 19.09 -5.20 -4.50
N LYS A 172 19.86 -6.26 -4.76
CA LYS A 172 20.35 -6.58 -6.12
C LYS A 172 19.19 -6.87 -7.06
N VAL A 173 18.19 -7.62 -6.59
CA VAL A 173 16.97 -7.90 -7.36
C VAL A 173 16.20 -6.61 -7.65
N ALA A 174 15.95 -5.79 -6.63
CA ALA A 174 15.27 -4.49 -6.77
C ALA A 174 15.97 -3.58 -7.78
N LYS A 175 17.30 -3.48 -7.74
CA LYS A 175 18.09 -2.68 -8.71
C LYS A 175 17.97 -3.24 -10.13
N ALA A 176 18.04 -4.56 -10.31
CA ALA A 176 17.91 -5.18 -11.64
C ALA A 176 16.55 -4.89 -12.28
N VAL A 177 15.45 -5.15 -11.56
CA VAL A 177 14.10 -4.92 -12.06
C VAL A 177 13.82 -3.42 -12.28
N SER A 178 14.29 -2.55 -11.37
CA SER A 178 14.25 -1.10 -11.57
C SER A 178 14.93 -0.69 -12.87
N GLY A 179 16.11 -1.24 -13.14
CA GLY A 179 16.86 -0.97 -14.39
C GLY A 179 16.03 -1.30 -15.63
N TYR A 180 15.37 -2.47 -15.65
CA TYR A 180 14.53 -2.87 -16.79
C TYR A 180 13.35 -1.92 -17.02
N TYR A 181 12.71 -1.45 -15.94
CA TYR A 181 11.58 -0.53 -16.04
C TYR A 181 12.01 0.88 -16.44
N ILE A 182 13.18 1.34 -15.97
CA ILE A 182 13.79 2.60 -16.42
C ILE A 182 14.14 2.52 -17.92
N GLU A 183 14.75 1.42 -18.37
CA GLU A 183 15.04 1.19 -19.79
C GLU A 183 13.78 1.10 -20.66
N ALA A 184 12.67 0.61 -20.10
CA ALA A 184 11.35 0.62 -20.76
C ALA A 184 10.72 2.03 -20.83
N GLY A 185 11.33 3.02 -20.16
CA GLY A 185 10.98 4.43 -20.23
C GLY A 185 10.15 4.96 -19.07
N MET A 186 10.07 4.24 -17.94
CA MET A 186 9.37 4.74 -16.75
C MET A 186 10.09 5.97 -16.18
N ASP A 187 9.32 7.00 -15.83
CA ASP A 187 9.83 8.28 -15.33
C ASP A 187 10.08 8.20 -13.81
N VAL A 188 9.30 7.37 -13.11
CA VAL A 188 9.38 7.15 -11.66
C VAL A 188 9.36 5.65 -11.36
N ILE A 189 10.18 5.20 -10.41
CA ILE A 189 10.11 3.85 -9.83
C ILE A 189 9.56 3.95 -8.41
N ALA A 190 8.38 3.37 -8.18
CA ALA A 190 7.84 3.19 -6.84
C ALA A 190 8.38 1.90 -6.23
N VAL A 191 9.07 2.03 -5.10
CA VAL A 191 9.54 0.92 -4.29
C VAL A 191 8.50 0.70 -3.22
N VAL A 192 7.71 -0.38 -3.37
CA VAL A 192 6.54 -0.64 -2.51
C VAL A 192 6.91 -1.67 -1.46
N ASP A 193 6.88 -1.27 -0.19
CA ASP A 193 7.33 -2.13 0.90
C ASP A 193 6.41 -2.03 2.14
N PRO A 194 5.25 -2.70 2.14
CA PRO A 194 4.29 -2.64 3.25
C PRO A 194 4.86 -3.10 4.60
N LEU A 195 5.87 -3.98 4.62
CA LEU A 195 6.44 -4.47 5.88
C LEU A 195 7.23 -3.41 6.66
N ILE A 196 7.56 -2.28 6.03
CA ILE A 196 8.10 -1.12 6.75
C ILE A 196 7.13 -0.60 7.81
N SER A 197 5.82 -0.74 7.62
CA SER A 197 4.83 -0.38 8.65
C SER A 197 4.82 -1.34 9.86
N GLN A 198 5.52 -2.48 9.78
CA GLN A 198 5.49 -3.55 10.78
C GLN A 198 6.75 -3.59 11.66
N ILE A 199 7.66 -2.62 11.53
CA ILE A 199 8.90 -2.55 12.31
C ILE A 199 9.02 -1.19 13.03
N SER A 200 9.79 -1.17 14.11
CA SER A 200 10.10 0.08 14.83
C SER A 200 11.07 0.96 14.04
N PRO A 201 11.13 2.28 14.35
CA PRO A 201 12.15 3.17 13.81
C PRO A 201 13.59 2.68 14.06
N ASP A 202 13.85 2.10 15.24
CA ASP A 202 15.19 1.57 15.58
C ASP A 202 15.57 0.40 14.66
N HIS A 203 14.63 -0.54 14.42
CA HIS A 203 14.84 -1.63 13.46
C HIS A 203 14.97 -1.11 12.03
N PHE A 204 14.23 -0.06 11.67
CA PHE A 204 14.38 0.58 10.37
C PHE A 204 15.79 1.16 10.21
N GLU A 205 16.27 1.93 11.19
CA GLU A 205 17.59 2.55 11.15
C GLU A 205 18.72 1.50 11.10
N GLU A 206 18.57 0.38 11.81
CA GLU A 206 19.55 -0.69 11.82
C GLU A 206 19.60 -1.50 10.51
N PHE A 207 18.45 -1.89 9.98
CA PHE A 207 18.38 -2.87 8.89
C PHE A 207 18.00 -2.27 7.54
N MET A 208 17.19 -1.21 7.50
CA MET A 208 16.54 -0.73 6.28
C MET A 208 17.22 0.52 5.70
N ALA A 209 17.78 1.39 6.54
CA ALA A 209 18.33 2.66 6.09
C ALA A 209 19.34 2.51 4.93
N VAL A 210 20.29 1.56 5.05
CA VAL A 210 21.31 1.32 4.02
C VAL A 210 20.72 0.66 2.76
N PRO A 211 20.00 -0.48 2.85
CA PRO A 211 19.37 -1.10 1.67
C PRO A 211 18.51 -0.15 0.83
N PHE A 212 17.66 0.66 1.47
CA PHE A 212 16.76 1.56 0.74
C PHE A 212 17.50 2.74 0.14
N ALA A 213 18.45 3.36 0.86
CA ALA A 213 19.28 4.43 0.31
C ALA A 213 20.03 3.95 -0.95
N GLU A 214 20.55 2.72 -0.92
CA GLU A 214 21.21 2.11 -2.08
C GLU A 214 20.28 1.94 -3.30
N VAL A 215 19.04 1.52 -3.09
CA VAL A 215 18.05 1.37 -4.18
C VAL A 215 17.69 2.74 -4.75
N PHE A 216 17.42 3.73 -3.90
CA PHE A 216 17.07 5.07 -4.34
C PHE A 216 18.22 5.80 -5.05
N ASP A 217 19.46 5.63 -4.58
CA ASP A 217 20.65 6.15 -5.26
C ASP A 217 20.87 5.50 -6.64
N PHE A 218 20.59 4.19 -6.77
CA PHE A 218 20.62 3.51 -8.06
C PHE A 218 19.57 4.06 -9.04
N ILE A 219 18.33 4.22 -8.59
CA ILE A 219 17.24 4.79 -9.40
C ILE A 219 17.60 6.21 -9.87
N ARG A 220 18.08 7.05 -8.95
CA ARG A 220 18.47 8.44 -9.24
C ARG A 220 19.64 8.51 -10.22
N SER A 221 20.68 7.70 -10.00
CA SER A 221 21.85 7.66 -10.90
C SER A 221 21.54 7.07 -12.28
N SER A 222 20.46 6.29 -12.38
CA SER A 222 19.91 5.79 -13.65
C SER A 222 18.98 6.79 -14.36
N GLY A 223 18.80 8.00 -13.79
CA GLY A 223 18.06 9.09 -14.44
C GLY A 223 16.55 9.10 -14.21
N ALA A 224 16.04 8.24 -13.31
CA ALA A 224 14.63 8.21 -12.94
C ALA A 224 14.40 8.78 -11.54
N LYS A 225 13.14 9.07 -11.22
CA LYS A 225 12.70 9.48 -9.88
C LYS A 225 12.31 8.27 -9.04
N SER A 226 12.33 8.43 -7.73
CA SER A 226 11.97 7.39 -6.77
C SER A 226 10.76 7.77 -5.90
N SER A 227 9.88 6.80 -5.64
CA SER A 227 8.79 6.92 -4.68
C SER A 227 8.86 5.79 -3.67
N PHE A 228 9.04 6.10 -2.40
CA PHE A 228 8.96 5.12 -1.32
C PHE A 228 7.49 4.94 -0.93
N PHE A 229 6.89 3.83 -1.32
CA PHE A 229 5.48 3.53 -1.03
C PHE A 229 5.40 2.55 0.13
N VAL A 230 4.72 2.94 1.21
CA VAL A 230 4.43 2.02 2.33
C VAL A 230 2.94 1.97 2.60
N CYS A 231 2.31 0.80 2.38
CA CYS A 231 0.94 0.55 2.83
C CYS A 231 0.91 0.22 4.34
N GLY A 232 -0.19 0.51 5.03
CA GLY A 232 -0.32 0.39 6.48
C GLY A 232 0.16 1.63 7.25
N ASN A 233 0.09 1.58 8.59
CA ASN A 233 0.47 2.71 9.43
C ASN A 233 2.01 2.88 9.53
N ALA A 234 2.57 3.67 8.62
CA ALA A 234 3.99 4.00 8.60
C ALA A 234 4.36 5.25 9.44
N THR A 235 3.45 5.80 10.24
CA THR A 235 3.62 7.10 10.92
C THR A 235 4.97 7.23 11.66
N ALA A 236 5.36 6.20 12.42
CA ALA A 236 6.61 6.21 13.17
C ALA A 236 7.85 6.19 12.26
N ASN A 237 7.74 5.60 11.07
CA ASN A 237 8.85 5.40 10.13
C ASN A 237 8.96 6.50 9.07
N ILE A 238 8.05 7.47 9.00
CA ILE A 238 8.12 8.57 8.00
C ILE A 238 9.45 9.34 8.09
N ALA A 239 9.90 9.71 9.30
CA ALA A 239 11.18 10.40 9.47
C ALA A 239 12.39 9.52 9.07
N PRO A 240 12.53 8.26 9.54
CA PRO A 240 13.53 7.33 9.03
C PRO A 240 13.50 7.15 7.50
N MET A 241 12.31 7.01 6.90
CA MET A 241 12.13 6.89 5.45
C MET A 241 12.62 8.14 4.71
N CYS A 242 12.40 9.34 5.25
CA CYS A 242 12.93 10.57 4.64
C CYS A 242 14.47 10.56 4.59
N LYS A 243 15.14 9.97 5.58
CA LYS A 243 16.62 9.89 5.64
C LYS A 243 17.22 8.96 4.57
N THR A 244 16.43 8.08 3.95
CA THR A 244 16.90 7.26 2.82
C THR A 244 16.87 8.01 1.47
N ASN A 245 16.47 9.29 1.48
CA ASN A 245 16.51 10.21 0.35
C ASN A 245 15.73 9.77 -0.92
N PRO A 246 14.49 9.25 -0.81
CA PRO A 246 13.63 9.09 -2.00
C PRO A 246 13.20 10.48 -2.53
N ASP A 247 12.72 10.58 -3.78
CA ASP A 247 12.16 11.85 -4.27
C ASP A 247 10.77 12.13 -3.66
N SER A 248 10.02 11.06 -3.38
CA SER A 248 8.71 11.11 -2.73
C SER A 248 8.45 9.94 -1.79
N ILE A 249 7.51 10.12 -0.87
CA ILE A 249 6.95 9.07 -0.01
C ILE A 249 5.44 9.00 -0.26
N SER A 250 4.91 7.82 -0.56
CA SER A 250 3.45 7.58 -0.66
C SER A 250 2.97 6.84 0.59
N VAL A 251 1.90 7.36 1.21
CA VAL A 251 1.38 6.87 2.50
C VAL A 251 -0.06 6.37 2.39
N ASP A 252 -0.38 5.39 3.23
CA ASP A 252 -1.70 4.76 3.35
C ASP A 252 -2.71 5.60 4.14
N GLU A 253 -4.00 5.27 4.02
CA GLU A 253 -5.13 5.89 4.72
C GLU A 253 -5.00 5.85 6.27
N ASN A 254 -4.18 4.94 6.81
CA ASN A 254 -3.89 4.85 8.24
C ASN A 254 -2.92 5.92 8.77
N VAL A 255 -2.34 6.74 7.89
CA VAL A 255 -1.41 7.83 8.26
C VAL A 255 -2.16 9.17 8.27
N ASP A 256 -1.95 9.99 9.30
CA ASP A 256 -2.41 11.38 9.28
C ASP A 256 -1.56 12.18 8.27
N LEU A 257 -2.15 12.50 7.11
CA LEU A 257 -1.44 13.16 6.01
C LEU A 257 -0.90 14.53 6.43
N ALA A 258 -1.65 15.30 7.22
CA ALA A 258 -1.24 16.63 7.66
C ALA A 258 -0.06 16.58 8.63
N ALA A 259 -0.05 15.61 9.54
CA ALA A 259 1.08 15.37 10.42
C ALA A 259 2.31 14.85 9.65
N ALA A 260 2.12 13.88 8.75
CA ALA A 260 3.19 13.34 7.93
C ALA A 260 3.80 14.39 6.99
N LYS A 261 2.97 15.28 6.43
CA LYS A 261 3.40 16.40 5.57
C LYS A 261 4.40 17.31 6.27
N LYS A 262 4.18 17.61 7.56
CA LYS A 262 5.10 18.44 8.34
C LYS A 262 6.48 17.79 8.43
N VAL A 263 6.52 16.48 8.69
CA VAL A 263 7.76 15.71 8.72
C VAL A 263 8.43 15.70 7.35
N THR A 264 7.71 15.42 6.27
CA THR A 264 8.30 15.37 4.92
C THR A 264 8.80 16.75 4.47
N ASP A 265 8.13 17.84 4.87
CA ASP A 265 8.55 19.21 4.56
C ASP A 265 9.87 19.58 5.23
N GLU A 266 10.12 19.14 6.47
CA GLU A 266 11.40 19.32 7.16
C GLU A 266 12.56 18.66 6.41
N HIS A 267 12.26 17.61 5.63
CA HIS A 267 13.22 16.87 4.82
C HIS A 267 13.16 17.21 3.32
N ASN A 268 12.32 18.16 2.90
CA ASN A 268 12.09 18.50 1.50
C ASN A 268 11.68 17.30 0.63
N ILE A 269 10.88 16.39 1.18
CA ILE A 269 10.35 15.19 0.52
C ILE A 269 8.92 15.45 0.05
N VAL A 270 8.58 14.99 -1.16
CA VAL A 270 7.19 15.06 -1.66
C VAL A 270 6.38 13.97 -0.98
N ILE A 271 5.17 14.27 -0.53
CA ILE A 271 4.26 13.27 0.00
C ILE A 271 3.13 12.99 -0.98
N GLY A 272 2.77 11.72 -1.12
CA GLY A 272 1.67 11.21 -1.93
C GLY A 272 0.63 10.50 -1.07
N GLY A 273 -0.65 10.65 -1.41
CA GLY A 273 -1.76 9.98 -0.73
C GLY A 273 -2.80 10.96 -0.19
N ASN A 274 -3.72 10.54 0.67
CA ASN A 274 -3.98 9.15 1.02
C ASN A 274 -5.49 8.89 1.10
N ILE A 275 -6.19 9.18 0.00
CA ILE A 275 -7.66 9.04 -0.09
C ILE A 275 -8.06 7.63 0.39
N PRO A 276 -9.01 7.52 1.34
CA PRO A 276 -9.41 6.24 1.88
C PRO A 276 -10.04 5.33 0.83
N LEU A 277 -9.51 4.11 0.70
CA LEU A 277 -9.89 3.18 -0.36
C LEU A 277 -11.28 2.61 -0.15
N THR A 278 -11.59 2.23 1.09
CA THR A 278 -12.79 1.43 1.37
C THR A 278 -13.97 2.32 1.73
N SER A 279 -13.81 3.17 2.73
CA SER A 279 -14.90 4.02 3.23
C SER A 279 -15.27 5.15 2.27
N VAL A 280 -14.32 5.68 1.50
CA VAL A 280 -14.55 6.79 0.56
C VAL A 280 -14.63 6.29 -0.87
N MET A 281 -13.60 5.64 -1.40
CA MET A 281 -13.60 5.28 -2.83
C MET A 281 -14.55 4.14 -3.18
N LEU A 282 -14.61 3.06 -2.38
CA LEU A 282 -15.44 1.89 -2.70
C LEU A 282 -16.89 2.07 -2.28
N PHE A 283 -17.14 2.45 -1.02
CA PHE A 283 -18.49 2.52 -0.44
C PHE A 283 -19.07 3.93 -0.36
N GLY A 284 -18.27 4.97 -0.61
CA GLY A 284 -18.76 6.33 -0.71
C GLY A 284 -19.44 6.61 -2.05
N THR A 285 -20.04 7.78 -2.13
CA THR A 285 -20.57 8.36 -3.37
C THR A 285 -19.51 9.22 -4.07
N GLN A 286 -19.82 9.64 -5.29
CA GLN A 286 -18.97 10.59 -6.02
C GLN A 286 -18.76 11.90 -5.24
N GLN A 287 -19.78 12.37 -4.50
CA GLN A 287 -19.67 13.58 -3.69
C GLN A 287 -18.81 13.36 -2.44
N ASP A 288 -18.86 12.18 -1.81
CA ASP A 288 -17.97 11.83 -0.70
C ASP A 288 -16.50 11.86 -1.14
N ASN A 289 -16.21 11.35 -2.34
CA ASN A 289 -14.87 11.36 -2.93
C ASN A 289 -14.38 12.77 -3.24
N MET A 290 -15.26 13.61 -3.80
CA MET A 290 -14.95 15.03 -4.05
C MET A 290 -14.69 15.79 -2.75
N LYS A 291 -15.57 15.63 -1.75
CA LYS A 291 -15.46 16.27 -0.44
C LYS A 291 -14.18 15.85 0.28
N ASN A 292 -13.91 14.54 0.36
CA ASN A 292 -12.72 14.01 1.00
C ASN A 292 -11.44 14.51 0.33
N THR A 293 -11.41 14.58 -1.01
CA THR A 293 -10.25 15.11 -1.74
C THR A 293 -9.98 16.58 -1.40
N VAL A 294 -11.02 17.41 -1.37
CA VAL A 294 -10.89 18.83 -0.98
C VAL A 294 -10.45 18.95 0.48
N ASP A 295 -11.03 18.17 1.39
CA ASP A 295 -10.67 18.19 2.80
C ASP A 295 -9.21 17.76 3.02
N LEU A 296 -8.71 16.78 2.27
CA LEU A 296 -7.31 16.38 2.32
C LEU A 296 -6.38 17.51 1.87
N ILE A 297 -6.70 18.17 0.76
CA ILE A 297 -5.94 19.34 0.28
C ILE A 297 -5.95 20.46 1.32
N ASP A 298 -7.09 20.71 1.97
CA ASP A 298 -7.26 21.76 2.97
C ASP A 298 -6.66 21.42 4.33
N SER A 299 -6.39 20.14 4.60
CA SER A 299 -5.79 19.67 5.85
C SER A 299 -4.31 20.01 5.96
N VAL A 300 -3.63 20.31 4.84
CA VAL A 300 -2.20 20.62 4.81
C VAL A 300 -1.94 22.13 4.68
N ASP A 301 -0.97 22.63 5.44
CA ASP A 301 -0.62 24.07 5.42
C ASP A 301 0.11 24.47 4.11
N ASN A 302 0.76 23.51 3.44
CA ASN A 302 1.59 23.73 2.27
C ASN A 302 1.35 22.65 1.22
N THR A 303 0.95 23.04 0.00
CA THR A 303 0.68 22.13 -1.11
C THR A 303 1.84 21.99 -2.11
N ASP A 304 2.95 22.73 -1.95
CA ASP A 304 4.05 22.80 -2.93
C ASP A 304 4.83 21.48 -3.09
N LEU A 305 4.61 20.49 -2.23
CA LEU A 305 5.23 19.16 -2.25
C LEU A 305 4.21 18.04 -1.98
N LEU A 306 3.02 18.17 -2.56
CA LEU A 306 1.92 17.22 -2.41
C LEU A 306 1.54 16.60 -3.76
N ILE A 307 1.26 15.30 -3.76
CA ILE A 307 0.58 14.58 -4.84
C ILE A 307 -0.67 13.94 -4.25
N ILE A 308 -1.84 14.19 -4.84
CA ILE A 308 -3.06 13.50 -4.41
C ILE A 308 -3.09 12.12 -5.05
N ALA A 309 -3.30 11.11 -4.21
CA ALA A 309 -3.40 9.71 -4.61
C ALA A 309 -4.28 8.94 -3.62
N PRO A 310 -4.81 7.76 -4.00
CA PRO A 310 -5.32 6.77 -3.06
C PRO A 310 -4.24 6.30 -2.06
N GLY A 311 -4.64 5.79 -0.90
CA GLY A 311 -3.69 5.30 0.13
C GLY A 311 -2.89 4.04 -0.27
N CYS A 312 -3.45 3.16 -1.10
CA CYS A 312 -2.81 1.95 -1.60
C CYS A 312 -3.38 1.62 -3.00
N ASP A 313 -3.22 0.39 -3.50
CA ASP A 313 -3.85 -0.05 -4.75
C ASP A 313 -5.39 0.02 -4.65
N MET A 314 -6.04 0.50 -5.70
CA MET A 314 -7.49 0.67 -5.75
C MET A 314 -8.21 -0.69 -5.77
N PRO A 315 -9.15 -0.96 -4.84
CA PRO A 315 -10.03 -2.12 -4.92
C PRO A 315 -10.69 -2.23 -6.29
N TYR A 316 -10.72 -3.46 -6.82
CA TYR A 316 -11.24 -3.74 -8.16
C TYR A 316 -12.61 -3.11 -8.39
N ASP A 317 -13.48 -3.18 -7.37
CA ASP A 317 -14.88 -2.81 -7.49
C ASP A 317 -15.24 -1.35 -7.24
N ILE A 318 -14.27 -0.43 -7.11
CA ILE A 318 -14.56 1.00 -6.98
C ILE A 318 -15.54 1.47 -8.10
N PRO A 319 -16.64 2.18 -7.76
CA PRO A 319 -17.49 2.83 -8.76
C PRO A 319 -16.69 3.84 -9.59
N VAL A 320 -16.85 3.80 -10.91
CA VAL A 320 -16.04 4.59 -11.85
C VAL A 320 -16.22 6.10 -11.60
N GLU A 321 -17.45 6.50 -11.28
CA GLU A 321 -17.83 7.87 -10.94
C GLU A 321 -17.07 8.41 -9.72
N ASN A 322 -16.71 7.57 -8.75
CA ASN A 322 -16.02 7.98 -7.53
C ASN A 322 -14.62 8.49 -7.86
N THR A 323 -13.86 7.73 -8.66
CA THR A 323 -12.53 8.11 -9.12
C THR A 323 -12.58 9.32 -10.06
N ILE A 324 -13.62 9.45 -10.90
CA ILE A 324 -13.85 10.67 -11.68
C ILE A 324 -14.09 11.87 -10.76
N GLY A 325 -14.81 11.68 -9.65
CA GLY A 325 -15.04 12.72 -8.64
C GLY A 325 -13.73 13.22 -8.02
N VAL A 326 -12.83 12.30 -7.66
CA VAL A 326 -11.47 12.66 -7.20
C VAL A 326 -10.72 13.46 -8.26
N GLN A 327 -10.66 12.95 -9.49
CA GLN A 327 -10.00 13.63 -10.61
C GLN A 327 -10.51 15.07 -10.80
N GLN A 328 -11.82 15.27 -10.75
CA GLN A 328 -12.43 16.59 -10.85
C GLN A 328 -12.08 17.48 -9.65
N ALA A 329 -12.09 16.94 -8.43
CA ALA A 329 -11.72 17.66 -7.22
C ALA A 329 -10.26 18.12 -7.24
N VAL A 330 -9.31 17.33 -7.75
CA VAL A 330 -7.91 17.74 -7.88
C VAL A 330 -7.73 18.79 -8.99
N HIS A 331 -8.36 18.60 -10.14
CA HIS A 331 -8.15 19.51 -11.29
C HIS A 331 -9.00 20.79 -11.23
N GLN A 332 -10.04 20.83 -10.41
CA GLN A 332 -10.99 21.96 -10.27
C GLN A 332 -11.26 22.30 -8.80
N THR A 333 -10.24 22.23 -7.94
CA THR A 333 -10.35 22.29 -6.49
C THR A 333 -11.26 23.40 -5.98
N GLU A 334 -11.07 24.65 -6.42
CA GLU A 334 -11.88 25.78 -5.93
C GLU A 334 -13.37 25.68 -6.31
N GLN A 335 -13.68 25.17 -7.50
CA GLN A 335 -15.06 25.00 -7.95
C GLN A 335 -15.74 23.86 -7.18
N ILE A 336 -15.02 22.75 -6.98
CA ILE A 336 -15.53 21.59 -6.26
C ILE A 336 -15.68 21.90 -4.77
N ARG A 337 -14.72 22.62 -4.16
CA ARG A 337 -14.78 23.11 -2.77
C ARG A 337 -16.08 23.87 -2.51
N GLU A 338 -16.43 24.82 -3.38
CA GLU A 338 -17.69 25.57 -3.28
C GLU A 338 -18.92 24.68 -3.48
N MET A 339 -18.85 23.69 -4.39
CA MET A 339 -19.94 22.76 -4.67
C MET A 339 -20.26 21.84 -3.47
N VAL A 340 -19.24 21.38 -2.75
CA VAL A 340 -19.38 20.41 -1.64
C VAL A 340 -19.34 21.06 -0.25
N LYS A 341 -19.28 22.40 -0.16
CA LYS A 341 -19.12 23.11 1.13
C LYS A 341 -20.20 22.82 2.18
N ASN A 342 -21.42 22.53 1.72
CA ASN A 342 -22.57 22.23 2.56
C ASN A 342 -23.01 20.76 2.45
N TYR A 343 -22.18 19.93 1.81
CA TYR A 343 -22.45 18.51 1.66
C TYR A 343 -22.05 17.77 2.95
N GLU A 344 -22.99 16.99 3.46
CA GLU A 344 -22.77 16.02 4.54
C GLU A 344 -23.05 14.64 3.96
N GLY A 345 -22.06 13.74 4.05
CA GLY A 345 -22.17 12.39 3.50
C GLY A 345 -23.19 11.54 4.24
N SER A 346 -23.81 10.60 3.53
CA SER A 346 -24.64 9.57 4.14
C SER A 346 -23.77 8.53 4.84
N GLU A 347 -23.88 8.42 6.16
CA GLU A 347 -23.13 7.46 6.94
C GLU A 347 -23.80 6.08 6.91
N ILE A 348 -23.00 5.01 6.88
CA ILE A 348 -23.51 3.66 7.07
C ILE A 348 -23.78 3.48 8.56
N GLU A 349 -25.06 3.38 8.93
CA GLU A 349 -25.47 3.11 10.31
C GLU A 349 -25.18 1.65 10.69
N PHE A 350 -24.72 1.45 11.92
CA PHE A 350 -24.49 0.10 12.46
C PHE A 350 -25.84 -0.52 12.84
N GLU A 351 -26.22 -1.62 12.19
CA GLU A 351 -27.52 -2.27 12.40
C GLU A 351 -27.50 -3.34 13.52
N GLY A 352 -26.36 -3.53 14.19
CA GLY A 352 -26.18 -4.54 15.24
C GLY A 352 -26.14 -3.98 16.67
N GLU A 353 -25.98 -4.88 17.64
CA GLU A 353 -25.63 -4.54 19.02
C GLU A 353 -24.18 -4.94 19.29
N LEU A 354 -23.43 -4.07 19.99
CA LEU A 354 -22.11 -4.46 20.50
C LEU A 354 -22.28 -5.43 21.68
N PRO A 355 -21.40 -6.44 21.82
CA PRO A 355 -21.39 -7.32 22.99
C PRO A 355 -21.30 -6.53 24.30
N ASP A 356 -21.93 -7.03 25.37
CA ASP A 356 -21.67 -6.54 26.72
C ASP A 356 -20.28 -6.98 27.19
N TYR A 357 -19.27 -6.23 26.77
CA TYR A 357 -17.86 -6.50 27.04
C TYR A 357 -17.53 -6.61 28.54
N ALA A 358 -18.36 -6.07 29.42
CA ALA A 358 -18.17 -6.15 30.86
C ALA A 358 -18.62 -7.49 31.46
N ASN A 359 -19.49 -8.24 30.77
CA ASN A 359 -20.15 -9.44 31.29
C ASN A 359 -20.04 -10.65 30.34
N LEU A 360 -18.94 -10.75 29.58
CA LEU A 360 -18.68 -11.89 28.71
C LEU A 360 -18.38 -13.15 29.53
N GLU A 361 -18.92 -14.30 29.10
CA GLU A 361 -18.63 -15.61 29.74
C GLU A 361 -17.16 -16.05 29.57
N LYS A 362 -16.52 -15.55 28.52
CA LYS A 362 -15.12 -15.82 28.19
C LYS A 362 -14.52 -14.66 27.39
N PRO A 363 -13.18 -14.48 27.41
CA PRO A 363 -12.53 -13.45 26.62
C PRO A 363 -12.92 -13.52 25.15
N PHE A 364 -13.23 -12.37 24.58
CA PHE A 364 -13.57 -12.22 23.17
C PHE A 364 -12.49 -11.43 22.45
N ILE A 365 -11.83 -12.09 21.51
CA ILE A 365 -10.76 -11.53 20.68
C ILE A 365 -11.40 -11.08 19.36
N GLU A 366 -11.39 -9.78 19.11
CA GLU A 366 -11.92 -9.18 17.89
C GLU A 366 -10.75 -8.67 17.06
N VAL A 367 -10.57 -9.22 15.85
CA VAL A 367 -9.52 -8.84 14.92
C VAL A 367 -10.15 -8.00 13.82
N PHE A 368 -9.79 -6.72 13.76
CA PHE A 368 -10.22 -5.83 12.68
C PHE A 368 -9.15 -5.82 11.60
N THR A 369 -9.52 -6.16 10.37
CA THR A 369 -8.62 -6.21 9.22
C THR A 369 -9.21 -5.40 8.07
N LEU A 370 -8.38 -4.99 7.10
CA LEU A 370 -8.90 -4.56 5.80
C LEU A 370 -9.55 -5.78 5.11
N ASP A 371 -8.74 -6.76 4.75
CA ASP A 371 -9.13 -8.13 4.43
C ASP A 371 -7.89 -9.04 4.61
N SER A 372 -7.96 -10.03 5.50
CA SER A 372 -6.85 -10.98 5.73
C SER A 372 -6.50 -11.85 4.52
N ILE A 373 -7.36 -11.90 3.49
CA ILE A 373 -7.10 -12.69 2.28
C ILE A 373 -6.18 -11.93 1.32
N THR A 374 -6.35 -10.61 1.21
CA THR A 374 -5.71 -9.79 0.18
C THR A 374 -4.68 -8.79 0.72
N CYS A 375 -4.76 -8.43 2.00
CA CYS A 375 -3.79 -7.53 2.65
C CYS A 375 -2.79 -8.31 3.50
N ALA A 376 -1.49 -8.27 3.13
CA ALA A 376 -0.43 -9.03 3.80
C ALA A 376 -0.34 -8.77 5.32
N ALA A 377 -0.37 -7.51 5.77
CA ALA A 377 -0.34 -7.20 7.20
C ALA A 377 -1.57 -7.76 7.94
N CYS A 378 -2.74 -7.74 7.29
CA CYS A 378 -3.96 -8.33 7.82
C CYS A 378 -3.88 -9.86 7.91
N THR A 379 -3.26 -10.51 6.92
CA THR A 379 -3.00 -11.95 6.94
C THR A 379 -2.21 -12.34 8.18
N TYR A 380 -1.12 -11.63 8.48
CA TYR A 380 -0.29 -11.90 9.65
C TYR A 380 -1.01 -11.59 10.97
N MET A 381 -1.79 -10.50 11.05
CA MET A 381 -2.54 -10.17 12.26
C MET A 381 -3.58 -11.24 12.58
N LYS A 382 -4.36 -11.66 11.58
CA LYS A 382 -5.33 -12.74 11.74
C LYS A 382 -4.67 -14.05 12.12
N ALA A 383 -3.57 -14.43 11.46
CA ALA A 383 -2.84 -15.66 11.78
C ALA A 383 -2.39 -15.68 13.25
N SER A 384 -1.91 -14.55 13.78
CA SER A 384 -1.54 -14.46 15.20
C SER A 384 -2.72 -14.72 16.14
N ALA A 385 -3.91 -14.20 15.84
CA ALA A 385 -5.11 -14.43 16.64
C ALA A 385 -5.67 -15.86 16.49
N VAL A 386 -5.49 -16.49 15.32
CA VAL A 386 -5.83 -17.91 15.12
C VAL A 386 -4.95 -18.80 16.00
N ASP A 387 -3.64 -18.58 16.03
CA ASP A 387 -2.72 -19.34 16.91
C ASP A 387 -3.10 -19.19 18.39
N ILE A 388 -3.53 -18.00 18.83
CA ILE A 388 -4.04 -17.79 20.19
C ILE A 388 -5.34 -18.55 20.45
N LYS A 389 -6.28 -18.54 19.49
CA LYS A 389 -7.52 -19.32 19.60
C LYS A 389 -7.23 -20.82 19.67
N GLU A 390 -6.28 -21.32 18.90
CA GLU A 390 -5.84 -22.72 18.95
C GLU A 390 -5.18 -23.06 20.29
N HIS A 391 -4.39 -22.13 20.86
CA HIS A 391 -3.75 -22.32 22.16
C HIS A 391 -4.74 -22.43 23.33
N PHE A 392 -5.75 -21.54 23.39
CA PHE A 392 -6.72 -21.51 24.49
C PHE A 392 -7.97 -22.38 24.25
N GLY A 393 -8.24 -22.79 23.02
CA GLY A 393 -9.39 -23.60 22.64
C GLY A 393 -10.72 -22.91 22.97
N ASP A 394 -11.61 -23.61 23.66
CA ASP A 394 -12.97 -23.12 23.98
C ASP A 394 -12.99 -22.01 25.05
N LYS A 395 -11.86 -21.74 25.71
CA LYS A 395 -11.74 -20.71 26.75
C LYS A 395 -11.80 -19.29 26.22
N VAL A 396 -11.73 -19.08 24.90
CA VAL A 396 -11.82 -17.76 24.27
C VAL A 396 -12.69 -17.83 23.03
N ASP A 397 -13.31 -16.73 22.64
CA ASP A 397 -13.87 -16.55 21.29
C ASP A 397 -12.95 -15.67 20.45
N MET A 398 -12.98 -15.91 19.14
CA MET A 398 -12.23 -15.12 18.17
C MET A 398 -13.09 -14.88 16.92
N VAL A 399 -13.10 -13.64 16.44
CA VAL A 399 -13.74 -13.28 15.18
C VAL A 399 -12.87 -12.28 14.41
N GLU A 400 -12.93 -12.35 13.09
CA GLU A 400 -12.41 -11.31 12.20
C GLU A 400 -13.58 -10.44 11.72
N TYR A 401 -13.44 -9.12 11.84
CA TYR A 401 -14.30 -8.15 11.16
C TYR A 401 -13.50 -7.49 10.04
N LYS A 402 -13.92 -7.76 8.80
CA LYS A 402 -13.28 -7.24 7.60
C LYS A 402 -13.84 -5.87 7.24
N TYR A 403 -12.97 -4.88 7.10
CA TYR A 403 -13.33 -3.51 6.75
C TYR A 403 -13.77 -3.37 5.29
N THR A 404 -13.68 -4.43 4.50
CA THR A 404 -14.32 -4.57 3.18
C THR A 404 -15.82 -4.86 3.24
N GLU A 405 -16.41 -5.01 4.43
CA GLU A 405 -17.87 -5.21 4.59
C GLU A 405 -18.54 -3.97 5.20
N PRO A 406 -19.62 -3.43 4.59
CA PRO A 406 -20.29 -2.20 5.04
C PRO A 406 -20.64 -2.14 6.54
N GLN A 407 -21.20 -3.22 7.08
CA GLN A 407 -21.60 -3.28 8.50
C GLN A 407 -20.38 -3.31 9.44
N ASN A 408 -19.24 -3.82 8.99
CA ASN A 408 -18.00 -3.80 9.77
C ASN A 408 -17.35 -2.40 9.76
N ILE A 409 -17.51 -1.63 8.68
CA ILE A 409 -17.11 -0.21 8.64
C ILE A 409 -17.89 0.58 9.68
N ALA A 410 -19.22 0.39 9.71
CA ALA A 410 -20.09 1.00 10.70
C ALA A 410 -19.72 0.56 12.13
N ARG A 411 -19.43 -0.74 12.32
CA ARG A 411 -18.96 -1.29 13.61
C ARG A 411 -17.66 -0.63 14.06
N CYS A 412 -16.66 -0.52 13.19
CA CYS A 412 -15.39 0.14 13.48
C CYS A 412 -15.60 1.57 13.96
N LYS A 413 -16.55 2.29 13.35
CA LYS A 413 -16.90 3.66 13.77
C LYS A 413 -17.49 3.69 15.18
N VAL A 414 -18.49 2.84 15.48
CA VAL A 414 -19.12 2.78 16.82
C VAL A 414 -18.10 2.35 17.89
N MET A 415 -17.16 1.49 17.53
CA MET A 415 -16.08 1.03 18.42
C MET A 415 -14.87 1.97 18.47
N GLU A 416 -14.90 3.09 17.74
CA GLU A 416 -13.79 4.04 17.61
C GLU A 416 -12.46 3.37 17.20
N VAL A 417 -12.53 2.38 16.30
CA VAL A 417 -11.35 1.72 15.72
C VAL A 417 -10.63 2.71 14.83
N LYS A 418 -9.41 3.08 15.21
CA LYS A 418 -8.64 4.13 14.53
C LYS A 418 -7.73 3.62 13.43
N GLN A 419 -7.27 2.37 13.53
CA GLN A 419 -6.22 1.83 12.67
C GLN A 419 -6.45 0.35 12.39
N LEU A 420 -6.07 -0.08 11.18
CA LEU A 420 -6.11 -1.46 10.73
C LEU A 420 -4.71 -1.96 10.31
N PRO A 421 -4.44 -3.27 10.41
CA PRO A 421 -5.20 -4.22 11.21
C PRO A 421 -5.03 -3.93 12.72
N SER A 422 -5.98 -4.32 13.55
CA SER A 422 -5.90 -4.17 15.01
C SER A 422 -6.59 -5.31 15.75
N ILE A 423 -6.20 -5.53 17.00
CA ILE A 423 -6.76 -6.56 17.87
C ILE A 423 -7.31 -5.90 19.13
N TYR A 424 -8.56 -6.23 19.44
CA TYR A 424 -9.26 -5.86 20.64
C TYR A 424 -9.54 -7.11 21.48
N ILE A 425 -9.40 -6.99 22.80
CA ILE A 425 -9.82 -8.03 23.75
C ILE A 425 -10.88 -7.42 24.66
N ASN A 426 -12.08 -8.01 24.66
CA ASN A 426 -13.25 -7.50 25.37
C ASN A 426 -13.50 -6.01 25.06
N GLY A 427 -13.52 -5.65 23.78
CA GLY A 427 -13.80 -4.29 23.33
C GLY A 427 -12.70 -3.27 23.62
N LYS A 428 -11.53 -3.67 24.14
CA LYS A 428 -10.40 -2.79 24.41
C LYS A 428 -9.25 -3.05 23.45
N LEU A 429 -8.75 -1.99 22.81
CA LEU A 429 -7.58 -2.05 21.92
C LEU A 429 -6.36 -2.61 22.68
N LYS A 430 -5.71 -3.61 22.08
CA LYS A 430 -4.46 -4.20 22.59
C LYS A 430 -3.30 -4.06 21.63
N TYR A 431 -3.57 -4.26 20.34
CA TYR A 431 -2.55 -4.17 19.30
C TYR A 431 -3.10 -3.36 18.14
N SER A 432 -2.35 -2.34 17.70
CA SER A 432 -2.74 -1.40 16.64
C SER A 432 -1.67 -1.40 15.57
N SER A 433 -1.99 -1.95 14.39
CA SER A 433 -1.11 -2.05 13.21
C SER A 433 0.24 -2.74 13.46
N ILE A 434 0.41 -3.45 14.57
CA ILE A 434 1.63 -4.16 14.95
C ILE A 434 1.26 -5.60 15.29
N ILE A 435 1.87 -6.57 14.60
CA ILE A 435 1.65 -8.00 14.85
C ILE A 435 2.17 -8.34 16.27
N PRO A 436 1.35 -8.91 17.15
CA PRO A 436 1.74 -9.17 18.52
C PRO A 436 2.77 -10.29 18.63
N ASN A 437 3.69 -10.17 19.60
CA ASN A 437 4.49 -11.32 20.02
C ASN A 437 3.58 -12.36 20.69
N ARG A 438 3.73 -13.63 20.31
CA ARG A 438 2.90 -14.74 20.81
C ARG A 438 2.84 -14.81 22.34
N SER A 439 3.98 -14.70 23.02
CA SER A 439 4.04 -14.82 24.49
C SER A 439 3.35 -13.64 25.18
N GLU A 440 3.50 -12.44 24.64
CA GLU A 440 2.82 -11.24 25.15
C GLU A 440 1.31 -11.33 24.93
N PHE A 441 0.88 -11.84 23.78
CA PHE A 441 -0.54 -12.00 23.47
C PHE A 441 -1.20 -13.04 24.38
N ILE A 442 -0.54 -14.17 24.63
CA ILE A 442 -0.99 -15.15 25.64
C ILE A 442 -1.19 -14.46 27.00
N ALA A 443 -0.20 -13.69 27.46
CA ALA A 443 -0.28 -13.00 28.75
C ALA A 443 -1.40 -11.95 28.80
N GLU A 444 -1.71 -11.26 27.69
CA GLU A 444 -2.83 -10.32 27.62
C GLU A 444 -4.20 -11.02 27.71
N VAL A 445 -4.35 -12.19 27.08
CA VAL A 445 -5.57 -12.99 27.15
C VAL A 445 -5.76 -13.60 28.54
N GLU A 446 -4.69 -14.08 29.17
CA GLU A 446 -4.74 -14.63 30.53
C GLU A 446 -5.24 -13.63 31.58
N LYS A 447 -4.98 -12.33 31.38
CA LYS A 447 -5.50 -11.27 32.27
C LYS A 447 -7.03 -11.14 32.23
N CYS A 448 -7.67 -11.71 31.21
CA CYS A 448 -9.11 -11.61 30.98
C CYS A 448 -9.86 -12.92 31.27
N LEU A 449 -9.14 -14.03 31.52
CA LEU A 449 -9.69 -15.36 31.80
C LEU A 449 -10.23 -15.53 33.22
#